data_AF-A0AAQ4DY82-F1
#
_entry.id   AF-A0AAQ4DY82-F1
#
_cell.length_a   1.000
_cell.length_b   1.000
_cell.length_c   1.000
_cell.angle_alpha   90.00
_cell.angle_beta   90.00
_cell.angle_gamma   90.00
#
_symmetry.space_group_name_H-M   'P 1'
#
loop_
_entity.id
_entity.type
_entity.pdbx_description
1 polymer ?
#
loop_
_entity_poly.entity_id
_entity_poly.type
_entity_poly.pdbx_seq_one_letter_code
_entity_poly.pdbx_strand_id
1 'polypeptide(L)'
;MKKIDEAKHDAKAVFQYRFLVGNITAFIMAGTFNTTITLLFHLLNFAAHRDTIQARVQKEIDEVIGSQRLPTWQDRKDMPFTLACVWEMDRWQTAAPVGLPRV
;
A
#
# COMPACT_ATOMS: atom_id res chain seq x y z
N MET A 1 -7.45 13.08 22.88
CA MET A 1 -8.07 13.07 24.22
C MET A 1 -8.92 14.31 24.46
N LYS A 2 -8.39 15.55 24.39
CA LYS A 2 -9.18 16.80 24.58
C LYS A 2 -10.53 16.86 23.84
N LYS A 3 -10.56 16.56 22.54
CA LYS A 3 -11.82 16.51 21.76
C LYS A 3 -12.80 15.41 22.17
N ILE A 4 -12.32 14.32 22.77
CA ILE A 4 -13.15 13.24 23.32
C ILE A 4 -13.76 13.70 24.65
N ASP A 5 -13.00 14.43 25.46
CA ASP A 5 -13.49 15.02 26.71
C ASP A 5 -14.54 16.11 26.46
N GLU A 6 -14.33 16.97 25.46
CA GLU A 6 -15.28 17.99 24.99
C GLU A 6 -16.59 17.37 24.45
N ALA A 7 -16.51 16.17 23.87
CA ALA A 7 -17.62 15.45 23.26
C ALA A 7 -18.40 14.52 24.21
N LYS A 8 -18.02 14.43 25.50
CA LYS A 8 -18.59 13.46 26.46
C LYS A 8 -20.12 13.54 26.62
N HIS A 9 -20.71 14.71 26.40
CA HIS A 9 -22.15 14.94 26.60
C HIS A 9 -22.98 14.81 25.33
N ASP A 10 -22.36 14.61 24.16
CA ASP A 10 -23.06 14.43 22.89
C ASP A 10 -22.98 12.97 22.43
N ALA A 11 -24.13 12.28 22.50
CA ALA A 11 -24.26 10.89 22.09
C ALA A 11 -24.01 10.68 20.59
N LYS A 12 -24.13 11.72 19.75
CA LYS A 12 -23.87 11.68 18.30
C LYS A 12 -22.48 12.16 17.92
N ALA A 13 -21.63 12.51 18.89
CA ALA A 13 -20.30 13.00 18.58
C ALA A 13 -19.44 11.92 17.89
N VAL A 14 -18.79 12.32 16.81
CA VAL A 14 -17.88 11.46 16.03
C VAL A 14 -16.63 11.09 16.84
N PHE A 15 -16.20 11.97 17.75
CA PHE A 15 -15.02 11.78 18.59
C PHE A 15 -15.34 11.00 19.88
N GLN A 16 -15.81 9.76 19.73
CA GLN A 16 -15.99 8.82 20.84
C GLN A 16 -14.91 7.73 20.84
N TYR A 17 -14.57 7.23 22.03
CA TYR A 17 -13.57 6.18 22.20
C TYR A 17 -13.90 4.91 21.39
N ARG A 18 -15.18 4.51 21.32
CA ARG A 18 -15.61 3.34 20.54
C ARG A 18 -15.25 3.44 19.06
N PHE A 19 -15.42 4.63 18.46
CA PHE A 19 -15.11 4.88 17.06
C PHE A 19 -13.60 4.98 16.84
N LEU A 20 -12.86 5.52 17.81
CA LEU A 20 -11.40 5.54 17.76
C LEU A 20 -10.84 4.10 17.69
N VAL A 21 -11.28 3.22 18.60
CA VAL A 21 -10.84 1.82 18.59
C VAL A 21 -11.25 1.14 17.28
N GLY A 22 -12.52 1.27 16.86
CA GLY A 22 -13.01 0.69 15.61
C GLY A 22 -12.24 1.16 14.37
N ASN A 23 -11.94 2.47 14.27
CA ASN A 23 -11.20 3.04 13.15
C ASN A 23 -9.75 2.56 13.12
N ILE A 24 -9.07 2.49 14.28
CA ILE A 24 -7.70 1.98 14.36
C ILE A 24 -7.67 0.51 13.93
N THR A 25 -8.60 -0.32 14.43
CA THR A 25 -8.70 -1.72 14.05
C THR A 25 -8.95 -1.88 12.55
N ALA A 26 -9.90 -1.12 11.98
CA ALA A 26 -10.19 -1.15 10.55
C ALA A 26 -8.99 -0.74 9.70
N PHE A 27 -8.27 0.32 10.10
CA PHE A 27 -7.09 0.81 9.39
C PHE A 27 -5.97 -0.23 9.34
N ILE A 28 -5.67 -0.86 10.48
CA ILE A 28 -4.62 -1.89 10.56
C ILE A 28 -5.00 -3.11 9.72
N MET A 29 -6.24 -3.59 9.84
CA MET A 29 -6.69 -4.75 9.07
C MET A 29 -6.68 -4.50 7.55
N ALA A 30 -7.21 -3.36 7.11
CA ALA A 30 -7.24 -3.00 5.70
C ALA A 30 -5.84 -2.81 5.11
N GLY A 31 -4.89 -2.24 5.87
CA GLY A 31 -3.52 -2.05 5.41
C GLY A 31 -2.75 -3.38 5.34
N THR A 32 -2.74 -4.12 6.45
CA THR A 32 -1.80 -5.24 6.64
C THR A 32 -2.00 -6.36 5.62
N PHE A 33 -3.25 -6.78 5.43
CA PHE A 33 -3.54 -7.94 4.58
C PHE A 33 -3.30 -7.61 3.10
N ASN A 34 -3.81 -6.46 2.65
CA ASN A 34 -3.70 -6.04 1.26
C ASN A 34 -2.24 -5.81 0.85
N THR A 35 -1.47 -5.04 1.63
CA THR A 35 -0.07 -4.76 1.26
C THR A 35 0.79 -6.02 1.27
N THR A 36 0.55 -6.93 2.22
CA THR A 36 1.31 -8.19 2.30
C THR A 36 1.05 -9.06 1.06
N ILE A 37 -0.21 -9.22 0.67
CA ILE A 37 -0.58 -10.01 -0.51
C ILE A 37 0.00 -9.41 -1.78
N THR A 38 -0.14 -8.09 -1.98
CA THR A 38 0.43 -7.41 -3.14
C THR A 38 1.94 -7.62 -3.22
N LEU A 39 2.67 -7.50 -2.11
CA LEU A 39 4.13 -7.73 -2.10
C LEU A 39 4.50 -9.17 -2.43
N LEU A 40 3.74 -10.16 -1.93
CA LEU A 40 3.97 -11.57 -2.24
C LEU A 40 3.77 -11.87 -3.73
N PHE A 41 2.73 -11.31 -4.36
CA PHE A 41 2.51 -11.44 -5.80
C PHE A 41 3.62 -10.79 -6.62
N HIS A 42 4.10 -9.60 -6.22
CA HIS A 42 5.27 -8.98 -6.85
C HIS A 42 6.51 -9.87 -6.78
N LEU A 43 6.80 -10.41 -5.60
CA LEU A 43 7.96 -11.29 -5.41
C LEU A 43 7.85 -12.56 -6.26
N LEU A 44 6.67 -13.19 -6.28
CA LEU A 44 6.40 -14.36 -7.09
C LEU A 44 6.55 -14.07 -8.59
N ASN A 45 5.99 -12.95 -9.06
CA ASN A 45 6.08 -12.56 -10.47
C ASN A 45 7.51 -12.26 -10.89
N PHE A 46 8.27 -11.56 -10.05
CA PHE A 46 9.69 -11.28 -10.31
C PHE A 46 10.52 -12.56 -10.31
N ALA A 47 10.27 -13.49 -9.39
CA ALA A 47 10.95 -14.79 -9.37
C ALA A 47 10.64 -15.62 -10.64
N ALA A 48 9.39 -15.58 -11.13
CA ALA A 48 8.97 -16.28 -12.35
C ALA A 48 9.50 -15.64 -13.64
N HIS A 49 9.72 -14.32 -13.64
CA HIS A 49 10.12 -13.53 -14.80
C HIS A 49 11.44 -12.79 -14.56
N ARG A 50 12.42 -13.52 -14.04
CA ARG A 50 13.71 -12.97 -13.60
C ARG A 50 14.44 -12.22 -14.71
N ASP A 51 14.55 -12.84 -15.88
CA ASP A 51 15.37 -12.33 -16.99
C ASP A 51 14.69 -11.22 -17.81
N THR A 52 13.39 -10.98 -17.58
CA THR A 52 12.61 -10.01 -18.36
C THR A 52 12.13 -8.85 -17.48
N ILE A 53 11.25 -9.13 -16.51
CA ILE A 53 10.62 -8.09 -15.70
C ILE A 53 11.55 -7.67 -14.56
N GLN A 54 12.03 -8.62 -13.76
CA GLN A 54 12.87 -8.31 -12.60
C GLN A 54 14.18 -7.63 -13.02
N ALA A 55 14.87 -8.16 -14.04
CA ALA A 55 16.10 -7.57 -14.56
C ALA A 55 15.90 -6.12 -15.04
N ARG A 56 14.76 -5.82 -15.68
CA ARG A 56 14.46 -4.47 -16.16
C ARG A 56 14.12 -3.50 -15.03
N VAL A 57 13.37 -3.94 -14.02
CA VAL A 57 13.12 -3.14 -12.80
C VAL A 57 14.44 -2.85 -12.08
N GLN A 58 15.29 -3.87 -11.90
CA GLN A 58 16.60 -3.69 -11.26
C GLN A 58 17.49 -2.71 -12.04
N LYS A 59 17.52 -2.83 -13.37
CA LYS A 59 18.28 -1.90 -14.22
C LYS A 59 17.82 -0.45 -14.04
N GLU A 60 16.52 -0.20 -14.01
CA GLU A 60 15.98 1.16 -13.79
C GLU A 60 16.33 1.69 -12.38
N ILE A 61 16.28 0.83 -11.36
CA ILE A 61 16.74 1.17 -9.99
C ILE A 61 18.23 1.56 -10.01
N ASP A 62 19.06 0.75 -10.66
CA ASP A 62 20.51 0.99 -10.72
C ASP A 62 20.85 2.28 -11.50
N GLU A 63 20.08 2.61 -12.54
CA GLU A 63 20.25 3.84 -13.33
C GLU A 63 19.81 5.12 -12.57
N VAL A 64 18.72 5.06 -11.82
CA VAL A 64 18.15 6.25 -11.15
C VAL A 64 18.71 6.47 -9.75
N ILE A 65 18.87 5.38 -8.98
CA ILE A 65 19.26 5.43 -7.56
C ILE A 65 20.73 5.09 -7.39
N GLY A 66 21.23 4.12 -8.17
CA GLY A 66 22.58 3.59 -8.03
C GLY A 66 22.79 2.83 -6.71
N SER A 67 24.06 2.58 -6.36
CA SER A 67 24.43 1.78 -5.19
C SER A 67 24.80 2.60 -3.93
N GLN A 68 24.80 3.93 -4.03
CA GLN A 68 25.34 4.81 -2.99
C GLN A 68 24.30 5.29 -1.97
N ARG A 69 23.00 5.11 -2.23
CA ARG A 69 21.91 5.60 -1.37
C ARG A 69 20.69 4.69 -1.43
N LEU A 70 19.80 4.85 -0.45
CA LEU A 70 18.51 4.18 -0.44
C LEU A 70 17.47 4.94 -1.32
N PRO A 71 16.43 4.24 -1.81
CA PRO A 71 15.32 4.85 -2.52
C PRO A 71 14.55 5.84 -1.64
N THR A 72 14.03 6.90 -2.27
CA THR A 72 13.18 7.93 -1.67
C THR A 72 11.87 8.08 -2.45
N TRP A 73 10.87 8.73 -1.86
CA TRP A 73 9.59 8.98 -2.54
C TRP A 73 9.71 9.87 -3.78
N GLN A 74 10.76 10.69 -3.88
CA GLN A 74 11.00 11.56 -5.02
C GLN A 74 11.41 10.78 -6.27
N ASP A 75 12.17 9.69 -6.10
CA ASP A 75 12.74 8.88 -7.20
C ASP A 75 11.67 8.25 -8.10
N ARG A 76 10.46 8.04 -7.57
CA ARG A 76 9.34 7.44 -8.32
C ARG A 76 9.01 8.16 -9.63
N LYS A 77 9.32 9.47 -9.72
CA LYS A 77 9.06 10.27 -10.93
C LYS A 77 9.97 9.87 -12.09
N ASP A 78 11.16 9.40 -11.75
CA ASP A 78 12.21 9.03 -12.69
C ASP A 78 12.25 7.51 -12.93
N MET A 79 11.35 6.74 -12.29
CA MET A 79 11.22 5.28 -12.42
C MET A 79 9.86 4.86 -13.01
N PRO A 80 9.52 5.27 -14.24
CA PRO A 80 8.22 4.98 -14.84
C PRO A 80 7.95 3.50 -15.06
N PHE A 81 8.97 2.66 -15.34
CA PHE A 81 8.77 1.24 -15.57
C PHE A 81 8.43 0.49 -14.27
N THR A 82 9.17 0.77 -13.20
CA THR A 82 8.92 0.21 -11.88
C THR A 82 7.54 0.62 -11.39
N LEU A 83 7.15 1.89 -11.57
CA LEU A 83 5.82 2.35 -11.23
C LEU A 83 4.75 1.62 -12.05
N ALA A 84 4.95 1.47 -13.36
CA ALA A 84 4.04 0.73 -14.23
C ALA A 84 3.88 -0.74 -13.79
N CYS A 85 4.95 -1.40 -13.35
CA CYS A 85 4.87 -2.77 -12.80
C CYS A 85 3.98 -2.84 -11.55
N VAL A 86 4.08 -1.86 -10.65
CA VAL A 86 3.23 -1.80 -9.45
C VAL A 86 1.75 -1.66 -9.82
N TRP A 87 1.44 -0.73 -10.72
CA TRP A 87 0.07 -0.53 -11.18
C TRP A 87 -0.48 -1.75 -11.92
N GLU A 88 0.33 -2.39 -12.75
CA GLU A 88 -0.09 -3.57 -13.50
C GLU A 88 -0.35 -4.77 -12.58
N MET A 89 0.43 -4.91 -11.50
CA MET A 89 0.17 -5.94 -10.50
C MET A 89 -1.16 -5.72 -9.79
N ASP A 90 -1.46 -4.49 -9.36
CA ASP A 90 -2.74 -4.18 -8.72
C ASP A 90 -3.93 -4.33 -9.69
N ARG A 91 -3.71 -4.12 -11.00
CA ARG A 91 -4.71 -4.39 -12.04
C ARG A 91 -4.95 -5.88 -12.25
N TRP A 92 -3.89 -6.69 -12.26
CA TRP A 92 -3.96 -8.13 -12.55
C TRP A 92 -4.36 -8.97 -11.33
N GLN A 93 -3.81 -8.65 -10.16
CA GLN A 93 -3.99 -9.36 -8.88
C GLN A 93 -4.50 -8.39 -7.82
N THR A 94 -5.66 -7.79 -8.07
CA THR A 94 -6.27 -6.88 -7.08
C THR A 94 -6.61 -7.64 -5.79
N ALA A 95 -6.23 -7.09 -4.64
CA ALA A 95 -6.46 -7.74 -3.34
C ALA A 95 -7.94 -7.88 -2.99
N ALA A 96 -8.83 -7.10 -3.62
CA ALA A 96 -10.28 -7.15 -3.40
C ALA A 96 -11.07 -7.13 -4.72
N PRO A 97 -11.13 -8.24 -5.48
CA PRO A 97 -11.74 -8.28 -6.82
C PRO A 97 -13.22 -7.91 -6.86
N VAL A 98 -13.94 -8.20 -5.78
CA VAL A 98 -15.39 -7.97 -5.64
C VAL A 98 -15.72 -6.79 -4.73
N GLY A 99 -14.70 -6.12 -4.18
CA GLY A 99 -14.87 -5.04 -3.20
C GLY A 99 -15.64 -5.48 -1.94
N LEU A 100 -16.19 -4.49 -1.22
CA LEU A 100 -17.07 -4.74 -0.09
C LEU A 100 -18.54 -4.67 -0.54
N PRO A 101 -19.39 -5.62 -0.11
CA PRO A 101 -20.83 -5.52 -0.32
C PRO A 101 -21.37 -4.20 0.23
N ARG A 102 -22.23 -3.54 -0.56
CA ARG A 102 -23.00 -2.39 -0.08
C ARG A 102 -24.23 -2.90 0.66
N VAL A 103 -24.48 -2.34 1.84
CA VAL A 103 -25.66 -2.55 2.68
C VAL A 103 -26.44 -1.25 2.80
#